data_AF-A0A1A7X0B5-F1
#
_entry.id   AF-A0A1A7X0B5-F1
#
_cell.length_a   1.000
_cell.length_b   1.000
_cell.length_c   1.000
_cell.angle_alpha   90.00
_cell.angle_beta   90.00
_cell.angle_gamma   90.00
#
_symmetry.space_group_name_H-M   'P 1'
#
loop_
_entity.id
_entity.type
_entity.pdbx_description
1 polymer ?
#
loop_
_entity_poly.entity_id
_entity_poly.type
_entity_poly.pdbx_seq_one_letter_code
_entity_poly.pdbx_strand_id
1 'polypeptide(L)'
;EFVGICVQGPRLHKDDLWHTHVDYEICLHTNSMCFRKKTSCVRRRYSEFVWLRHCLAQNGLMMELPKLPPWNPFFRLKNREQVDQRMKGLQEFLEIVLQNPLLLSDSRLHLFLQSDLSLSRIERCALGKT
;
A
#
# COMPACT_ATOMS: atom_id res chain seq x y z
N GLU A 1 -22.73 1.49 0.77
CA GLU A 1 -21.51 0.71 0.44
C GLU A 1 -20.45 1.10 1.46
N PHE A 2 -19.59 0.18 1.91
CA PHE A 2 -18.51 0.47 2.85
C PHE A 2 -17.19 -0.15 2.38
N VAL A 3 -16.09 0.54 2.65
CA VAL A 3 -14.73 0.06 2.44
C VAL A 3 -13.95 0.35 3.72
N GLY A 4 -13.73 -0.69 4.52
CA GLY A 4 -12.88 -0.63 5.72
C GLY A 4 -11.47 -1.10 5.38
N ILE A 5 -10.47 -0.34 5.79
CA ILE A 5 -9.06 -0.70 5.64
C ILE A 5 -8.31 -0.47 6.95
N CYS A 6 -7.40 -1.37 7.28
CA CYS A 6 -6.54 -1.27 8.47
C CYS A 6 -5.10 -1.60 8.06
N VAL A 7 -4.14 -0.84 8.57
CA VAL A 7 -2.71 -1.14 8.43
C VAL A 7 -2.16 -1.47 9.81
N GLN A 8 -1.66 -2.70 9.98
CA GLN A 8 -1.37 -3.24 11.30
C GLN A 8 -0.20 -4.24 11.30
N GLY A 9 0.12 -4.78 12.47
CA GLY A 9 1.03 -5.92 12.64
C GLY A 9 2.39 -5.72 11.96
N PRO A 10 3.17 -4.68 12.34
CA PRO A 10 4.49 -4.45 11.78
C PRO A 10 5.40 -5.65 12.03
N ARG A 11 6.08 -6.16 11.01
CA ARG A 11 7.05 -7.25 11.16
C ARG A 11 8.40 -6.84 10.60
N LEU A 12 9.45 -7.15 11.36
CA LEU A 12 10.82 -6.96 10.95
C LEU A 12 11.30 -8.20 10.19
N HIS A 13 11.61 -8.02 8.92
CA HIS A 13 12.25 -9.03 8.09
C HIS A 13 13.75 -8.81 8.05
N LYS A 14 14.50 -9.91 8.16
CA LYS A 14 15.94 -9.96 8.02
C LYS A 14 16.23 -10.96 6.91
N ASP A 15 16.20 -10.49 5.67
CA ASP A 15 16.45 -11.35 4.52
C ASP A 15 17.94 -11.72 4.49
N ASP A 16 18.81 -10.71 4.66
CA ASP A 16 20.27 -10.85 4.81
C ASP A 16 20.83 -9.77 5.76
N LEU A 17 22.14 -9.83 6.05
CA LEU A 17 22.87 -8.85 6.89
C LEU A 17 22.60 -7.39 6.51
N TRP A 18 22.35 -7.11 5.23
CA TRP A 18 22.14 -5.76 4.68
C TRP A 18 20.69 -5.50 4.25
N HIS A 19 19.86 -6.53 4.18
CA HIS A 19 18.49 -6.47 3.69
C HIS A 19 17.50 -6.68 4.83
N THR A 20 17.53 -5.74 5.78
CA THR A 20 16.55 -5.67 6.86
C THR A 20 15.48 -4.64 6.50
N HIS A 21 14.21 -5.01 6.59
CA HIS A 21 13.10 -4.10 6.33
C HIS A 21 11.90 -4.37 7.24
N VAL A 22 10.98 -3.42 7.32
CA VAL A 22 9.69 -3.61 8.02
C VAL A 22 8.58 -3.56 6.98
N ASP A 23 7.69 -4.53 7.06
CA ASP A 23 6.43 -4.54 6.33
C ASP A 23 5.25 -4.42 7.30
N TYR A 24 4.10 -4.13 6.73
CA TYR A 24 2.84 -3.96 7.44
C TYR A 24 1.79 -4.84 6.81
N GLU A 25 0.92 -5.41 7.64
CA GLU A 25 -0.28 -6.07 7.17
C GLU A 25 -1.31 -5.03 6.75
N ILE A 26 -1.91 -5.20 5.58
CA ILE A 26 -3.02 -4.41 5.09
C ILE A 26 -4.24 -5.33 5.06
N CYS A 27 -5.23 -5.02 5.89
CA CYS A 27 -6.49 -5.75 5.96
C CYS A 27 -7.60 -4.91 5.33
N LEU A 28 -8.20 -5.40 4.25
CA LEU A 28 -9.35 -4.81 3.58
C LEU A 28 -10.60 -5.62 3.91
N HIS A 29 -11.69 -4.95 4.27
CA HIS A 29 -13.03 -5.52 4.37
C HIS A 29 -14.05 -4.58 3.73
N THR A 30 -14.81 -5.07 2.76
CA THR A 30 -15.72 -4.24 1.98
C THR A 30 -16.91 -5.03 1.43
N ASN A 31 -18.05 -4.37 1.28
CA ASN A 31 -19.15 -4.87 0.46
C ASN A 31 -19.15 -4.31 -0.97
N SER A 32 -18.20 -3.44 -1.30
CA SER A 32 -18.12 -2.72 -2.56
C SER A 32 -17.94 -3.61 -3.77
N MET A 33 -18.51 -3.20 -4.91
CA MET A 33 -18.34 -3.89 -6.20
C MET A 33 -17.05 -3.47 -6.92
N CYS A 34 -16.38 -2.41 -6.47
CA CYS A 34 -15.08 -2.00 -6.99
C CYS A 34 -13.98 -3.04 -6.71
N PHE A 35 -14.17 -3.89 -5.71
CA PHE A 35 -13.19 -4.89 -5.27
C PHE A 35 -13.62 -6.30 -5.63
N ARG A 36 -12.64 -7.12 -6.06
CA ARG A 36 -12.89 -8.52 -6.41
C ARG A 36 -13.14 -9.38 -5.17
N LYS A 37 -12.31 -9.22 -4.14
CA LYS A 37 -12.48 -9.92 -2.85
C LYS A 37 -13.18 -8.99 -1.86
N LYS A 38 -14.14 -9.52 -1.09
CA LYS A 38 -14.81 -8.79 0.00
C LYS A 38 -13.91 -8.64 1.23
N THR A 39 -12.97 -9.56 1.40
CA THR A 39 -11.91 -9.49 2.40
C THR A 39 -10.56 -9.84 1.77
N SER A 40 -9.50 -9.13 2.15
CA SER A 40 -8.13 -9.49 1.79
C SER A 40 -7.14 -9.02 2.86
N CYS A 41 -6.10 -9.82 3.08
CA CYS A 41 -4.98 -9.46 3.95
C CYS A 41 -3.69 -9.70 3.17
N VAL A 42 -2.90 -8.65 2.96
CA VAL A 42 -1.62 -8.71 2.25
C VAL A 42 -0.55 -8.01 3.08
N ARG A 43 0.73 -8.27 2.82
CA ARG A 43 1.82 -7.57 3.50
C ARG A 43 2.62 -6.71 2.52
N ARG A 44 2.85 -5.45 2.89
CA ARG A 44 3.57 -4.48 2.05
C ARG A 44 4.54 -3.65 2.87
N ARG A 45 5.71 -3.37 2.32
CA ARG A 45 6.73 -2.47 2.91
C ARG A 45 6.58 -1.04 2.40
N TYR A 46 7.09 -0.08 3.16
CA TYR A 46 6.98 1.35 2.85
C TYR A 46 7.39 1.72 1.41
N SER A 47 8.48 1.15 0.88
CA SER A 47 8.91 1.44 -0.50
C SER A 47 7.91 1.00 -1.56
N GLU A 48 7.10 -0.03 -1.28
CA GLU A 48 6.02 -0.45 -2.17
C GLU A 48 4.86 0.56 -2.18
N PHE A 49 4.57 1.20 -1.05
CA PHE A 49 3.62 2.32 -0.99
C PHE A 49 4.12 3.53 -1.78
N VAL A 50 5.43 3.82 -1.73
CA VAL A 50 6.05 4.87 -2.55
C VAL A 50 5.85 4.57 -4.04
N TRP A 51 6.08 3.32 -4.46
CA TRP A 51 5.81 2.87 -5.82
C TRP A 51 4.33 3.02 -6.20
N LEU A 52 3.41 2.61 -5.31
CA LEU A 52 1.97 2.72 -5.56
C LEU A 52 1.56 4.19 -5.75
N ARG A 53 1.99 5.08 -4.86
CA ARG A 53 1.69 6.51 -4.98
C ARG A 53 2.24 7.08 -6.28
N HIS A 54 3.44 6.68 -6.70
CA HIS A 54 3.99 7.09 -7.99
C HIS A 54 3.14 6.61 -9.16
N CYS A 55 2.70 5.34 -9.15
CA CYS A 55 1.83 4.78 -10.19
C CYS A 55 0.49 5.53 -10.28
N LEU A 56 -0.14 5.80 -9.14
CA LEU A 56 -1.38 6.58 -9.07
C LEU A 56 -1.19 8.01 -9.60
N ALA A 57 0.00 8.61 -9.41
CA ALA A 57 0.29 9.96 -9.88
C ALA A 57 0.38 10.03 -11.41
N GLN A 58 0.88 8.97 -12.06
CA GLN A 58 0.96 8.91 -13.51
C GLN A 58 -0.41 8.77 -14.17
N ASN A 59 -1.38 8.16 -13.47
CA ASN A 59 -2.74 7.98 -14.00
C ASN A 59 -3.69 9.12 -13.61
N GLY A 60 -3.46 9.76 -12.46
CA GLY A 60 -4.28 10.86 -11.93
C GLY A 60 -3.83 12.21 -12.48
N LEU A 61 -4.17 12.52 -13.73
CA LEU A 61 -3.93 13.84 -14.33
C LEU A 61 -4.45 14.95 -13.38
N MET A 62 -3.53 15.77 -12.89
CA MET A 62 -3.79 16.99 -12.09
C MET A 62 -4.44 16.81 -10.70
N MET A 63 -4.52 15.59 -10.17
CA MET A 63 -5.11 15.34 -8.85
C MET A 63 -4.06 15.42 -7.73
N GLU A 64 -4.37 16.14 -6.64
CA GLU A 64 -3.55 16.08 -5.43
C GLU A 64 -3.68 14.71 -4.75
N LEU A 65 -2.61 13.92 -4.81
CA LEU A 65 -2.56 12.63 -4.11
C LEU A 65 -2.21 12.81 -2.63
N PRO A 66 -2.84 12.01 -1.74
CA PRO A 66 -2.48 12.01 -0.33
C PRO A 66 -0.97 11.78 -0.15
N LYS A 67 -0.40 12.47 0.84
CA LYS A 67 1.01 12.35 1.17
C LYS A 67 1.22 11.05 1.93
N LEU A 68 2.31 10.35 1.61
CA LEU A 68 2.80 9.27 2.46
C LEU A 68 3.44 9.87 3.72
N PRO A 69 3.51 9.11 4.82
CA PRO A 69 4.35 9.50 5.95
C PRO A 69 5.77 9.78 5.44
N PRO A 70 6.42 10.86 5.90
CA PRO A 70 7.64 11.34 5.29
C PRO A 70 8.73 10.29 5.30
N TRP A 71 9.50 10.23 4.21
CA TRP A 71 10.72 9.46 4.21
C TRP A 71 11.68 10.04 5.26
N ASN A 72 12.19 9.18 6.13
CA ASN A 72 13.06 9.56 7.24
C ASN A 72 14.39 8.81 7.08
N PRO A 73 15.51 9.49 6.78
CA PRO A 73 16.83 8.85 6.67
C PRO A 73 17.31 8.25 7.99
N PHE A 74 16.80 8.75 9.13
CA PHE A 74 17.11 8.26 10.48
C PHE A 74 16.02 7.32 11.03
N PHE A 75 15.23 6.70 10.13
CA PHE A 75 14.20 5.75 10.55
C PHE A 75 14.83 4.50 11.16
N ARG A 76 14.54 4.25 12.44
CA ARG A 76 15.02 3.09 13.18
C ARG A 76 13.94 2.03 13.20
N LEU A 77 14.17 0.93 12.48
CA LEU A 77 13.23 -0.20 12.36
C LEU A 77 12.84 -0.84 13.70
N LYS A 78 13.66 -0.67 14.75
CA LYS A 78 13.38 -1.17 16.12
C LYS A 78 12.67 -0.14 17.02
N ASN A 79 12.54 1.11 16.59
CA ASN A 79 11.84 2.14 17.35
C ASN A 79 10.34 2.00 17.09
N ARG A 80 9.59 1.53 18.10
CA ARG A 80 8.15 1.28 18.00
C ARG A 80 7.35 2.54 17.66
N GLU A 81 7.66 3.67 18.28
CA GLU A 81 6.98 4.94 18.02
C GLU A 81 7.10 5.38 16.55
N GLN A 82 8.30 5.29 15.97
CA GLN A 82 8.50 5.60 14.55
C GLN A 82 7.76 4.61 13.63
N VAL A 83 7.78 3.32 13.97
CA VAL A 83 7.08 2.27 13.22
C VAL A 83 5.57 2.48 13.26
N ASP A 84 5.02 2.79 14.42
CA ASP A 84 3.59 3.02 14.64
C ASP A 84 3.13 4.33 13.97
N GLN A 85 3.93 5.39 14.04
CA GLN A 85 3.62 6.64 13.34
C GLN A 85 3.59 6.45 11.83
N ARG A 86 4.54 5.68 11.28
CA ARG A 86 4.53 5.31 9.86
C ARG A 86 3.30 4.46 9.54
N MET A 87 2.98 3.48 10.37
CA MET A 87 1.81 2.60 10.18
C MET A 87 0.50 3.41 10.07
N LYS A 88 0.29 4.35 11.00
CA LYS A 88 -0.88 5.25 10.98
C LYS A 88 -0.94 6.08 9.69
N GLY A 89 0.18 6.70 9.30
CA GLY A 89 0.22 7.48 8.06
C GLY A 89 0.01 6.64 6.80
N LEU A 90 0.40 5.36 6.79
CA LEU A 90 0.11 4.44 5.70
C LEU A 90 -1.38 4.07 5.64
N GLN A 91 -2.04 3.93 6.78
CA GLN A 91 -3.48 3.72 6.84
C GLN A 91 -4.24 4.94 6.34
N GLU A 92 -3.93 6.13 6.87
CA GLU A 92 -4.54 7.41 6.43
C GLU A 92 -4.39 7.63 4.93
N PHE A 93 -3.19 7.34 4.37
CA PHE A 93 -2.96 7.39 2.93
C PHE A 93 -3.94 6.50 2.17
N LEU A 94 -4.12 5.25 2.59
CA LEU A 94 -5.03 4.32 1.93
C LEU A 94 -6.49 4.72 2.09
N GLU A 95 -6.90 5.13 3.29
CA GLU A 95 -8.27 5.60 3.55
C GLU A 95 -8.65 6.74 2.59
N ILE A 96 -7.75 7.71 2.37
CA ILE A 96 -7.97 8.81 1.43
C ILE A 96 -7.96 8.31 -0.03
N VAL A 97 -7.02 7.44 -0.42
CA VAL A 97 -6.98 6.87 -1.78
C VAL A 97 -8.28 6.15 -2.13
N LEU A 98 -8.81 5.36 -1.18
CA LEU A 98 -10.01 4.54 -1.38
C LEU A 98 -11.30 5.34 -1.43
N GLN A 99 -11.29 6.62 -1.02
CA GLN A 99 -12.43 7.53 -1.18
C GLN A 99 -12.55 8.08 -2.61
N ASN A 100 -11.53 7.91 -3.46
CA ASN A 100 -11.49 8.49 -4.79
C ASN A 100 -11.80 7.47 -5.90
N PRO A 101 -12.95 7.59 -6.60
CA PRO A 101 -13.33 6.64 -7.65
C PRO A 101 -12.34 6.54 -8.82
N LEU A 102 -11.63 7.61 -9.15
CA LEU A 102 -10.64 7.60 -10.24
C LEU A 102 -9.42 6.75 -9.84
N LEU A 103 -8.98 6.83 -8.59
CA LEU A 103 -7.89 6.00 -8.09
C LEU A 103 -8.33 4.53 -7.95
N LEU A 104 -9.59 4.29 -7.57
CA LEU A 104 -10.20 2.96 -7.56
C LEU A 104 -10.30 2.31 -8.93
N SER A 105 -10.19 3.07 -10.04
CA SER A 105 -10.17 2.48 -11.37
C SER A 105 -8.81 1.85 -11.76
N ASP A 106 -7.74 2.14 -11.00
CA ASP A 106 -6.40 1.62 -11.29
C ASP A 106 -6.24 0.15 -10.84
N SER A 107 -5.99 -0.74 -11.80
CA SER A 107 -5.79 -2.17 -11.52
C SER A 107 -4.60 -2.45 -10.60
N ARG A 108 -3.57 -1.60 -10.59
CA ARG A 108 -2.38 -1.76 -9.74
C ARG A 108 -2.71 -1.57 -8.27
N LEU A 109 -3.67 -0.68 -7.94
CA LEU A 109 -4.17 -0.50 -6.58
C LEU A 109 -4.84 -1.78 -6.07
N HIS A 110 -5.71 -2.38 -6.89
CA HIS A 110 -6.39 -3.64 -6.55
C HIS A 110 -5.42 -4.79 -6.38
N LEU A 111 -4.45 -4.95 -7.29
CA LEU A 111 -3.43 -5.98 -7.19
C LEU A 111 -2.54 -5.76 -5.96
N PHE A 112 -2.20 -4.52 -5.62
CA PHE A 112 -1.45 -4.18 -4.43
C PHE A 112 -2.18 -4.57 -3.14
N LEU A 113 -3.50 -4.36 -3.07
CA LEU A 113 -4.34 -4.62 -1.88
C LEU A 113 -4.86 -6.06 -1.76
N GLN A 114 -5.01 -6.79 -2.88
CA GLN A 114 -5.74 -8.06 -2.92
C GLN A 114 -4.89 -9.26 -3.39
N SER A 115 -3.60 -9.06 -3.70
CA SER A 115 -2.69 -10.13 -4.14
C SER A 115 -1.30 -10.02 -3.50
N ASP A 116 -0.60 -11.15 -3.42
CA ASP A 116 0.80 -11.23 -2.96
C ASP A 116 1.82 -11.07 -4.10
N LEU A 117 1.40 -10.49 -5.24
CA LEU A 117 2.30 -10.26 -6.37
C LEU A 117 3.39 -9.24 -6.00
N SER A 118 4.62 -9.48 -6.45
CA SER A 118 5.69 -8.48 -6.43
C SER A 118 5.36 -7.30 -7.33
N LEU A 119 5.91 -6.12 -7.05
CA LEU A 119 5.64 -4.91 -7.85
C LEU A 119 5.94 -5.10 -9.35
N SER A 120 7.03 -5.80 -9.67
CA SER A 120 7.39 -6.14 -11.04
C SER A 120 6.32 -6.98 -11.74
N ARG A 121 5.68 -7.92 -11.04
CA ARG A 121 4.59 -8.72 -11.57
C ARG A 121 3.31 -7.90 -11.70
N ILE A 122 3.01 -7.02 -10.74
CA ILE A 122 1.86 -6.11 -10.83
C ILE A 122 1.99 -5.22 -12.08
N GLU A 123 3.14 -4.62 -12.31
CA GLU A 123 3.41 -3.76 -13.46
C GLU A 123 3.26 -4.53 -14.78
N ARG A 124 3.82 -5.74 -14.86
CA ARG A 124 3.66 -6.61 -16.03
C ARG A 124 2.20 -6.99 -16.29
N CYS A 125 1.44 -7.33 -15.24
CA CYS A 125 0.01 -7.61 -15.34
C CYS A 125 -0.77 -6.39 -15.85
N ALA A 126 -0.47 -5.19 -15.35
CA ALA A 126 -1.12 -3.95 -15.79
C ALA A 126 -0.84 -3.63 -17.27
N LEU A 127 0.30 -4.07 -17.81
CA LEU A 127 0.68 -3.94 -19.23
C LEU A 127 0.21 -5.10 -20.12
N GLY A 128 -0.51 -6.09 -19.57
CA GLY A 128 -0.92 -7.29 -20.32
C GLY A 128 0.22 -8.25 -20.67
N LYS A 129 1.37 -8.16 -19.98
CA LYS A 129 2.58 -8.96 -20.22
C LYS A 129 2.73 -10.08 -19.18
N THR A 130 1.76 -10.99 -19.12
CA THR A 130 1.76 -12.16 -18.23
C THR A 130 2.87 -13.14 -18.55
#